data_AF-A0A538GZV8-F1
#
_entry.id   AF-A0A538GZV8-F1
#
_cell.length_a   1.000
_cell.length_b   1.000
_cell.length_c   1.000
_cell.angle_alpha   90.00
_cell.angle_beta   90.00
_cell.angle_gamma   90.00
#
_symmetry.space_group_name_H-M   'P 1'
#
loop_
_entity.id
_entity.type
_entity.pdbx_description
1 polymer ?
#
loop_
_entity_poly.entity_id
_entity_poly.type
_entity_poly.pdbx_seq_one_letter_code
_entity_poly.pdbx_strand_id
1 'polypeptide(L)'
;MPEVAVRLGVAERTVRRWIAAGELPAHRDGRAFAIRLRDALRVHEQSRVAPTSKRIELLHEVEETTAGLVSRVALLERALADAVLRIDQLEQTHRREAA
;
A
#
# COMPACT_ATOMS: atom_id res chain seq x y z
N MET A 1 -4.17 26.56 -18.89
CA MET A 1 -4.18 25.35 -18.02
C MET A 1 -3.79 24.05 -18.73
N PRO A 2 -4.14 23.79 -20.01
CA PRO A 2 -3.76 22.54 -20.68
C PRO A 2 -2.25 22.39 -20.89
N GLU A 3 -1.57 23.49 -21.20
CA GLU A 3 -0.16 23.47 -21.64
C GLU A 3 0.81 22.89 -20.60
N VAL A 4 0.68 23.27 -19.32
CA VAL A 4 1.55 22.75 -18.25
C VAL A 4 1.30 21.25 -18.02
N ALA A 5 0.04 20.80 -18.09
CA ALA A 5 -0.31 19.39 -17.95
C ALA A 5 0.33 18.55 -19.07
N VAL A 6 0.28 19.05 -20.32
CA VAL A 6 0.92 18.42 -21.48
C VAL A 6 2.44 18.41 -21.35
N ARG A 7 3.06 19.55 -21.01
CA ARG A 7 4.53 19.66 -20.86
C ARG A 7 5.09 18.73 -19.78
N LEU A 8 4.33 18.48 -18.71
CA LEU A 8 4.73 17.61 -17.60
C LEU A 8 4.26 16.16 -17.75
N GLY A 9 3.47 15.85 -18.79
CA GLY A 9 2.92 14.51 -18.99
C GLY A 9 1.95 14.06 -17.88
N VAL A 10 1.25 14.99 -17.23
CA VAL A 10 0.30 14.70 -16.15
C VAL A 10 -1.12 15.08 -16.54
N ALA A 11 -2.11 14.46 -15.90
CA ALA A 11 -3.51 14.84 -16.10
C ALA A 11 -3.78 16.26 -15.59
N GLU A 12 -4.61 17.04 -16.29
CA GLU A 12 -4.96 18.41 -15.89
C GLU A 12 -5.57 18.47 -14.48
N ARG A 13 -6.33 17.44 -14.08
CA ARG A 13 -6.88 17.31 -12.72
C ARG A 13 -5.80 17.35 -11.64
N THR A 14 -4.61 16.81 -11.93
CA THR A 14 -3.48 16.77 -11.00
C THR A 14 -2.91 18.17 -10.82
N VAL A 15 -2.74 18.91 -11.90
CA VAL A 15 -2.29 20.32 -11.86
C VAL A 15 -3.29 21.18 -11.10
N ARG A 16 -4.60 21.02 -11.36
CA ARG A 16 -5.66 21.74 -10.63
C ARG A 16 -5.66 21.40 -9.14
N ARG A 17 -5.43 20.14 -8.78
CA ARG A 17 -5.30 19.72 -7.38
C ARG A 17 -4.12 20.39 -6.70
N TRP A 18 -2.95 20.45 -7.34
CA TRP A 18 -1.77 21.12 -6.78
C TRP A 18 -1.99 22.62 -6.56
N ILE A 19 -2.71 23.29 -7.48
CA ILE A 19 -3.10 24.69 -7.31
C ILE A 19 -4.08 24.85 -6.14
N ALA A 20 -5.12 24.00 -6.08
CA ALA A 20 -6.12 24.05 -5.02
C ALA A 20 -5.55 23.76 -3.63
N ALA A 21 -4.56 22.87 -3.55
CA ALA A 21 -3.83 22.55 -2.32
C ALA A 21 -2.79 23.63 -1.94
N GLY A 22 -2.55 24.64 -2.78
CA GLY A 22 -1.53 25.66 -2.57
C GLY A 22 -0.10 25.20 -2.80
N GLU A 23 0.09 23.97 -3.29
CA GLU A 23 1.42 23.37 -3.57
C GLU A 23 2.07 23.99 -4.81
N LEU A 24 1.25 24.35 -5.81
CA LEU A 24 1.67 24.98 -7.05
C LEU A 24 1.20 26.44 -7.12
N PRO A 25 2.11 27.43 -7.01
CA PRO A 25 1.78 28.82 -7.20
C PRO A 25 1.20 29.07 -8.60
N ALA A 26 0.01 29.65 -8.64
CA ALA A 26 -0.65 30.05 -9.86
C ALA A 26 -1.26 31.45 -9.69
N HIS A 27 -1.03 32.31 -10.67
CA HIS A 27 -1.64 33.65 -10.74
C HIS A 27 -2.84 33.61 -11.66
N ARG A 28 -3.89 34.39 -11.40
CA ARG A 28 -5.00 34.54 -12.35
C ARG A 28 -4.63 35.57 -13.41
N ASP A 29 -4.69 35.16 -14.66
CA ASP A 29 -4.56 36.02 -15.83
C ASP A 29 -5.89 35.97 -16.60
N GLY A 30 -6.77 36.93 -16.30
CA GLY A 30 -8.16 36.93 -16.74
C GLY A 30 -8.93 35.69 -16.27
N ARG A 31 -9.36 34.85 -17.22
CA ARG A 31 -10.10 33.59 -16.96
C ARG A 31 -9.18 32.36 -16.84
N ALA A 32 -7.88 32.52 -17.10
CA ALA A 32 -6.90 31.45 -17.04
C ALA A 32 -6.01 31.61 -15.80
N PHE A 33 -5.36 30.52 -15.43
CA PHE A 33 -4.25 30.57 -14.48
C PHE A 33 -2.94 30.65 -15.28
N ALA A 34 -2.01 31.47 -14.80
CA ALA A 34 -0.62 31.54 -15.25
C ALA A 34 0.25 30.84 -14.20
N ILE A 35 1.08 29.90 -14.67
CA ILE A 35 1.95 29.08 -13.82
C ILE A 35 3.37 29.25 -14.33
N ARG A 36 4.32 29.49 -13.43
CA ARG A 36 5.73 29.47 -13.78
C ARG A 36 6.18 28.03 -13.99
N LEU A 37 6.77 27.74 -15.15
CA LEU A 37 7.21 26.39 -15.49
C LEU A 37 8.19 25.80 -14.46
N ARG A 38 9.08 26.63 -13.89
CA ARG A 38 10.02 26.22 -12.84
C ARG A 38 9.31 25.69 -11.59
N ASP A 39 8.24 26.34 -11.16
CA ASP A 39 7.46 25.91 -10.00
C ASP A 39 6.70 24.62 -10.30
N ALA A 40 6.17 24.50 -11.52
CA ALA A 40 5.50 23.29 -11.98
C ALA A 40 6.44 22.08 -12.01
N LEU A 41 7.67 22.25 -12.50
CA LEU A 41 8.71 21.22 -12.51
C LEU A 41 9.14 20.82 -11.09
N ARG A 42 9.31 21.79 -10.19
CA ARG A 42 9.66 21.52 -8.78
C ARG A 42 8.61 20.66 -8.10
N VAL A 43 7.33 21.03 -8.23
CA VAL A 43 6.22 20.27 -7.65
C VAL A 43 6.09 18.90 -8.31
N HIS A 44 6.27 18.82 -9.64
CA HIS A 44 6.25 17.54 -10.35
C HIS A 44 7.31 16.58 -9.81
N GLU A 45 8.55 17.04 -9.65
CA GLU A 45 9.64 16.23 -9.09
C GLU A 45 9.33 15.76 -7.66
N GLN A 46 8.91 16.68 -6.79
CA GLN A 46 8.50 16.34 -5.42
C GLN A 46 7.34 15.35 -5.38
N SER A 47 6.38 15.49 -6.31
CA SER A 47 5.22 14.60 -6.43
C SER A 47 5.53 13.22 -7.00
N ARG A 48 6.68 13.02 -7.67
CA ARG A 48 7.16 11.71 -8.11
C ARG A 48 7.85 10.96 -6.98
N VAL A 49 8.56 11.69 -6.12
CA VAL A 49 9.30 11.13 -4.99
C VAL A 49 8.37 10.74 -3.82
N ALA A 50 7.26 11.45 -3.61
CA ALA A 50 6.44 11.31 -2.40
C ALA A 50 5.39 10.15 -2.34
N PRO A 51 4.71 9.71 -3.42
CA PRO A 51 3.59 8.75 -3.30
C PRO A 51 3.86 7.34 -3.85
N THR A 52 4.88 7.16 -4.70
CA THR A 52 5.18 5.84 -5.29
C THR A 52 6.10 5.04 -4.37
N SER A 53 7.15 5.64 -3.83
CA SER A 53 8.08 4.98 -2.91
C SER A 53 7.38 4.52 -1.63
N LYS A 54 6.61 5.40 -1.00
CA LYS A 54 5.85 5.06 0.23
C LYS A 54 4.82 3.96 -0.01
N ARG A 55 4.22 3.89 -1.21
CA ARG A 55 3.29 2.82 -1.58
C ARG A 55 4.02 1.49 -1.79
N ILE A 56 5.20 1.51 -2.41
CA ILE A 56 6.04 0.32 -2.60
C ILE A 56 6.52 -0.21 -1.23
N GLU A 57 6.96 0.67 -0.33
CA GLU A 57 7.34 0.31 1.04
C GLU A 57 6.18 -0.33 1.80
N LEU A 58 4.98 0.27 1.75
CA LEU A 58 3.77 -0.29 2.36
C LEU A 58 3.38 -1.64 1.76
N LEU A 59 3.54 -1.83 0.45
CA LEU A 59 3.26 -3.11 -0.20
C LEU A 59 4.23 -4.20 0.27
N HIS A 60 5.53 -3.88 0.38
CA HIS A 60 6.53 -4.81 0.87
C HIS A 60 6.30 -5.20 2.33
N GLU A 61 5.94 -4.24 3.19
CA GLU A 61 5.58 -4.49 4.60
C GLU A 61 4.36 -5.42 4.72
N VAL A 62 3.36 -5.24 3.85
CA VAL A 62 2.18 -6.12 3.79
C VAL A 62 2.57 -7.52 3.33
N GLU A 63 3.44 -7.65 2.32
CA GLU A 63 3.94 -8.94 1.83
C GLU A 63 4.71 -9.71 2.92
N GLU A 64 5.62 -9.04 3.63
CA GLU A 64 6.36 -9.65 4.75
C GLU A 64 5.42 -10.10 5.88
N THR A 65 4.46 -9.24 6.25
CA THR A 65 3.50 -9.55 7.32
C THR A 65 2.61 -10.73 6.94
N THR A 66 2.13 -10.76 5.69
CA THR A 66 1.28 -11.85 5.20
C THR A 66 2.04 -13.17 5.11
N ALA A 67 3.29 -13.17 4.66
CA ALA A 67 4.15 -14.35 4.66
C ALA A 67 4.38 -14.91 6.07
N GLY A 68 4.61 -14.03 7.05
CA GLY A 68 4.73 -14.41 8.47
C GLY A 68 3.45 -15.02 9.03
N LEU A 69 2.29 -14.44 8.71
CA LEU A 69 0.98 -14.97 9.13
C LEU A 69 0.71 -16.35 8.52
N VAL A 70 0.96 -16.55 7.23
CA VAL A 70 0.81 -17.85 6.57
C VAL A 70 1.68 -18.92 7.23
N SER A 71 2.93 -18.59 7.51
CA SER A 71 3.85 -19.51 8.19
C SER A 71 3.35 -19.89 9.59
N ARG A 72 2.79 -18.93 10.33
CA ARG A 72 2.24 -19.17 11.67
C ARG A 72 0.97 -20.01 11.64
N VAL A 73 0.09 -19.79 10.66
CA VAL A 73 -1.11 -20.62 10.46
C VAL A 73 -0.72 -22.06 10.18
N ALA A 74 0.22 -22.30 9.25
CA ALA A 74 0.67 -23.65 8.93
C ALA A 74 1.25 -24.40 10.14
N LEU A 75 1.97 -23.69 11.03
CA LEU A 75 2.49 -24.28 12.27
C LEU A 75 1.37 -24.66 13.24
N LEU A 76 0.36 -23.80 13.38
CA LEU A 76 -0.80 -24.07 14.24
C LEU A 76 -1.66 -25.23 13.71
N GLU A 77 -1.87 -25.29 12.40
CA GLU A 77 -2.58 -26.41 11.76
C GLU A 77 -1.88 -27.74 12.04
N ARG A 78 -0.55 -27.76 11.97
CA ARG A 78 0.24 -28.96 12.27
C ARG A 78 0.16 -29.34 13.76
N ALA A 79 0.31 -28.36 14.65
CA ALA A 79 0.20 -28.60 16.08
C ALA A 79 -1.20 -29.11 16.47
N LEU A 80 -2.25 -28.60 15.83
CA LEU A 80 -3.62 -29.07 16.04
C LEU A 80 -3.79 -30.52 15.57
N ALA A 81 -3.25 -30.88 14.40
CA ALA A 81 -3.30 -32.25 13.90
C ALA A 81 -2.61 -33.23 14.86
N ASP A 82 -1.42 -32.87 15.36
CA ASP A 82 -0.68 -33.68 16.32
C ASP A 82 -1.45 -33.85 17.64
N ALA A 83 -2.08 -32.79 18.13
CA ALA A 83 -2.89 -32.83 19.35
C ALA A 83 -4.13 -33.73 19.20
N VAL A 84 -4.82 -33.67 18.05
CA VAL A 84 -5.97 -34.52 17.75
C VAL A 84 -5.58 -36.00 17.73
N LEU A 85 -4.46 -36.33 17.07
CA LEU A 85 -3.94 -37.70 17.05
C LEU A 85 -3.61 -38.21 18.46
N ARG A 86 -3.04 -37.34 19.30
CA ARG A 86 -2.68 -37.71 20.67
C ARG A 86 -3.90 -37.96 21.55
N ILE A 87 -4.96 -37.18 21.37
CA ILE A 87 -6.24 -37.41 22.06
C ILE A 87 -6.82 -38.77 21.65
N ASP A 88 -6.88 -39.09 20.35
CA ASP A 88 -7.40 -40.37 19.88
C ASP A 88 -6.61 -41.57 20.45
N GLN A 89 -5.27 -41.47 20.48
CA GLN A 89 -4.42 -42.50 21.09
C GLN A 89 -4.74 -42.71 22.57
N LEU A 90 -4.91 -41.63 23.34
CA LEU A 90 -5.24 -41.69 24.77
C LEU A 90 -6.62 -42.33 24.99
N GLU A 91 -7.61 -41.98 24.17
CA GLU A 91 -8.93 -42.59 24.23
C GLU A 91 -8.88 -44.09 23.93
N GLN A 92 -8.10 -44.52 22.93
CA GLN A 92 -7.94 -45.92 22.60
C GLN A 92 -7.25 -46.71 23.73
N THR A 93 -6.24 -46.13 24.39
CA THR A 93 -5.59 -46.76 25.53
C THR A 93 -6.55 -46.94 26.70
N HIS A 94 -7.33 -45.91 27.05
CA HIS A 94 -8.32 -46.00 28.13
C HIS A 94 -9.41 -47.03 27.83
N ARG A 95 -9.88 -47.13 26.58
CA ARG A 95 -10.86 -48.15 26.18
C ARG A 95 -10.31 -49.58 26.30
N ARG A 96 -9.00 -49.78 26.03
CA ARG A 96 -8.34 -51.09 26.17
C ARG A 96 -8.11 -51.49 27.62
N GLU A 97 -7.85 -50.53 28.50
CA GLU A 97 -7.65 -50.79 29.94
C GLU A 97 -8.98 -51.04 30.69
N ALA A 98 -10.10 -50.57 30.14
CA ALA A 98 -11.44 -50.73 30.72
C ALA A 98 -12.20 -51.98 30.23
N ALA A 99 -11.64 -52.76 29.30
CA ALA A 99 -12.23 -53.97 28.71
C ALA A 99 -11.51 -55.23 29.22
#